data_AF-A0A7V5GS90-F1
#
_entry.id   AF-A0A7V5GS90-F1
#
_cell.length_a   1.000
_cell.length_b   1.000
_cell.length_c   1.000
_cell.angle_alpha   90.00
_cell.angle_beta   90.00
_cell.angle_gamma   90.00
#
_symmetry.space_group_name_H-M   'P 1'
#
loop_
_entity.id
_entity.type
_entity.pdbx_description
1 polymer ?
#
loop_
_entity_poly.entity_id
_entity_poly.type
_entity_poly.pdbx_seq_one_letter_code
_entity_poly.pdbx_strand_id
1 'polypeptide(L)'
;MQNNFQIITKYWGKLNPLKIEDYLNVGGYVALKKFISKMKPKEVIIEIKKAKLVGRGGAGFPTGEKMEKVFQRLGKKYLICNLVEAEPGNYKDRIICDKNPHLLLEGIIISALAVGAEKAYVYINGGYKKQKFILDQAIKQAYQKNFLGKKILNSQYNLEIEIFFGANDYICGEETALINSMEGNRCEPKIRPPYPTEKGLFGKPTLVDNVETLTNIPWIINNGGDKFRSIFSSG
;
A
#
# COMPACT_ATOMS: atom_id res chain seq x y z
N MET A 1 -11.66 18.39 -24.30
CA MET A 1 -11.49 16.92 -24.22
C MET A 1 -10.19 16.66 -23.48
N GLN A 2 -10.26 16.32 -22.19
CA GLN A 2 -9.08 16.15 -21.34
C GLN A 2 -8.26 14.94 -21.81
N ASN A 3 -6.94 15.12 -21.93
CA ASN A 3 -6.00 14.02 -22.18
C ASN A 3 -6.31 12.87 -21.21
N ASN A 4 -6.58 11.67 -21.75
CA ASN A 4 -6.87 10.47 -20.97
C ASN A 4 -5.58 9.96 -20.30
N PHE A 5 -5.19 10.61 -19.20
CA PHE A 5 -3.97 10.27 -18.46
C PHE A 5 -4.21 9.08 -17.53
N GLN A 6 -3.49 7.99 -17.75
CA GLN A 6 -3.64 6.76 -16.99
C GLN A 6 -2.42 6.50 -16.09
N ILE A 7 -2.67 6.29 -14.78
CA ILE A 7 -1.65 5.87 -13.81
C ILE A 7 -1.82 4.37 -13.53
N ILE A 8 -2.83 4.01 -12.74
CA ILE A 8 -3.05 2.64 -12.27
C ILE A 8 -3.47 1.70 -13.41
N THR A 9 -4.32 2.20 -14.31
CA THR A 9 -4.97 1.40 -15.37
C THR A 9 -4.13 1.25 -16.64
N LYS A 10 -2.98 1.94 -16.73
CA LYS A 10 -2.16 2.07 -17.95
C LYS A 10 -1.83 0.74 -18.64
N TYR A 11 -1.64 -0.31 -17.84
CA TYR A 11 -1.25 -1.64 -18.31
C TYR A 11 -2.31 -2.73 -18.06
N TRP A 12 -3.54 -2.36 -17.73
CA TRP A 12 -4.62 -3.34 -17.57
C TRP A 12 -4.89 -4.07 -18.89
N GLY A 13 -4.93 -5.40 -18.82
CA GLY A 13 -5.07 -6.27 -20.00
C GLY A 13 -3.79 -6.45 -20.83
N LYS A 14 -2.67 -5.81 -20.44
CA LYS A 14 -1.38 -5.92 -21.13
C LYS A 14 -0.34 -6.75 -20.37
N LEU A 15 -0.61 -7.06 -19.10
CA LEU A 15 0.28 -7.84 -18.23
C LEU A 15 -0.40 -9.15 -17.83
N ASN A 16 0.38 -10.21 -17.73
CA ASN A 16 -0.01 -11.38 -16.97
C ASN A 16 0.21 -11.11 -15.47
N PRO A 17 -0.85 -11.01 -14.65
CA PRO A 17 -0.73 -10.69 -13.23
C PRO A 17 0.03 -11.75 -12.42
N LEU A 18 0.23 -12.96 -12.96
CA LEU A 18 0.97 -14.04 -12.33
C LEU A 18 2.46 -14.08 -12.70
N LYS A 19 2.96 -13.16 -13.54
CA LYS A 19 4.35 -13.11 -13.98
C LYS A 19 4.99 -11.76 -13.65
N ILE A 20 5.97 -11.78 -12.76
CA ILE A 20 6.72 -10.59 -12.37
C ILE A 20 7.49 -9.99 -13.56
N GLU A 21 7.94 -10.82 -14.50
CA GLU A 21 8.66 -10.39 -15.70
C GLU A 21 7.87 -9.37 -16.52
N ASP A 22 6.55 -9.55 -16.67
CA ASP A 22 5.71 -8.61 -17.41
C ASP A 22 5.70 -7.24 -16.74
N TYR A 23 5.63 -7.19 -15.40
CA TYR A 23 5.72 -5.93 -14.66
C TYR A 23 7.10 -5.30 -14.80
N LEU A 24 8.18 -6.09 -14.74
CA LEU A 24 9.55 -5.60 -14.93
C LEU A 24 9.77 -5.00 -16.32
N ASN A 25 9.25 -5.64 -17.36
CA ASN A 25 9.38 -5.19 -18.76
C ASN A 25 8.75 -3.81 -19.00
N VAL A 26 7.75 -3.42 -18.21
CA VAL A 26 7.11 -2.10 -18.30
C VAL A 26 7.64 -1.07 -17.29
N GLY A 27 8.78 -1.36 -16.66
CA GLY A 27 9.45 -0.47 -15.70
C GLY A 27 9.02 -0.69 -14.25
N GLY A 28 8.48 -1.86 -13.91
CA GLY A 28 8.16 -2.25 -12.54
C GLY A 28 9.39 -2.29 -11.63
N TYR A 29 9.20 -1.99 -10.34
CA TYR A 29 10.26 -1.91 -9.33
C TYR A 29 11.32 -0.83 -9.57
N VAL A 30 11.17 0.03 -10.59
CA VAL A 30 12.04 1.19 -10.81
C VAL A 30 11.88 2.22 -9.69
N ALA A 31 10.67 2.40 -9.14
CA ALA A 31 10.46 3.32 -8.02
C ALA A 31 11.12 2.79 -6.75
N LEU A 32 11.03 1.47 -6.50
CA LEU A 32 11.74 0.83 -5.40
C LEU A 32 13.26 0.98 -5.55
N LYS A 33 13.81 0.73 -6.74
CA LYS A 33 15.24 0.93 -7.02
C LYS A 33 15.67 2.38 -6.77
N LYS A 34 14.87 3.36 -7.23
CA LYS A 34 15.10 4.79 -6.98
C LYS A 34 15.08 5.11 -5.49
N PHE A 35 14.08 4.60 -4.76
CA PHE A 35 13.99 4.75 -3.31
C PHE A 35 15.27 4.27 -2.63
N ILE A 36 15.67 3.03 -2.87
CA ILE A 36 16.82 2.40 -2.23
C ILE A 36 18.14 3.12 -2.54
N SER A 37 18.33 3.57 -3.78
CA SER A 37 19.63 4.10 -4.24
C SER A 37 19.78 5.61 -4.09
N LYS A 38 18.68 6.37 -4.04
CA LYS A 38 18.72 7.83 -4.21
C LYS A 38 17.86 8.61 -3.22
N MET A 39 17.10 7.95 -2.35
CA MET A 39 16.17 8.65 -1.46
C MET A 39 16.32 8.23 -0.01
N LYS A 40 16.08 9.18 0.89
CA LYS A 40 15.84 8.94 2.31
C LYS A 40 14.35 8.68 2.53
N PRO A 41 13.97 7.88 3.55
CA PRO A 41 12.56 7.64 3.92
C PRO A 41 11.72 8.92 4.05
N LYS A 42 12.30 9.98 4.63
CA LYS A 42 11.63 11.27 4.79
C LYS A 42 11.30 11.96 3.46
N GLU A 43 12.14 11.78 2.43
CA GLU A 43 11.95 12.41 1.12
C GLU A 43 10.76 11.79 0.38
N VAL A 44 10.50 10.48 0.56
CA VAL A 44 9.27 9.83 0.06
C VAL A 44 8.03 10.51 0.64
N ILE A 45 8.02 10.74 1.95
CA ILE A 45 6.90 11.38 2.64
C ILE A 45 6.70 12.82 2.14
N ILE A 46 7.79 13.56 1.91
CA ILE A 46 7.75 14.91 1.34
C ILE A 46 7.14 14.89 -0.07
N GLU A 47 7.56 13.97 -0.94
CA GLU A 47 6.99 13.86 -2.29
C GLU A 47 5.49 13.49 -2.26
N ILE A 48 5.07 12.62 -1.34
CA ILE A 48 3.65 12.28 -1.16
C ILE A 48 2.84 13.48 -0.64
N LYS A 49 3.41 14.30 0.25
CA LYS A 49 2.80 15.56 0.70
C LYS A 49 2.67 16.57 -0.44
N LYS A 50 3.71 16.75 -1.27
CA LYS A 50 3.64 17.60 -2.47
C LYS A 50 2.57 17.13 -3.45
N ALA A 51 2.43 15.82 -3.61
CA ALA A 51 1.39 15.20 -4.43
C ALA A 51 -0.03 15.51 -3.96
N LYS A 52 -0.21 15.96 -2.70
CA LYS A 52 -1.52 16.11 -2.06
C LYS A 52 -2.36 14.83 -2.18
N LEU A 53 -1.71 13.66 -2.09
CA LEU A 53 -2.40 12.39 -2.11
C LEU A 53 -3.29 12.27 -0.87
N VAL A 54 -4.57 11.99 -1.09
CA VAL A 54 -5.56 11.72 -0.05
C VAL A 54 -5.92 10.24 -0.07
N GLY A 55 -6.30 9.71 1.09
CA GLY A 55 -6.73 8.33 1.24
C GLY A 55 -7.95 8.01 0.37
N ARG A 56 -7.85 6.97 -0.45
CA ARG A 56 -8.86 6.52 -1.41
C ARG A 56 -9.82 5.44 -0.88
N GLY A 57 -9.85 5.27 0.44
CA GLY A 57 -10.78 4.39 1.16
C GLY A 57 -12.04 5.10 1.69
N GLY A 58 -12.36 6.29 1.17
CA GLY A 58 -13.55 7.08 1.55
C GLY A 58 -13.28 8.27 2.48
N ALA A 59 -12.40 8.13 3.47
CA ALA A 59 -12.18 9.19 4.47
C ALA A 59 -11.39 10.43 3.97
N GLY A 60 -10.67 10.34 2.84
CA GLY A 60 -9.98 11.49 2.24
C GLY A 60 -8.85 12.11 3.08
N PHE A 61 -8.35 11.44 4.11
CA PHE A 61 -7.30 11.97 4.97
C PHE A 61 -5.97 12.14 4.19
N PRO A 62 -5.19 13.23 4.39
CA PRO A 62 -3.91 13.43 3.69
C PRO A 62 -2.90 12.31 4.00
N THR A 63 -2.57 11.51 2.98
CA THR A 63 -1.71 10.32 3.14
C THR A 63 -0.32 10.70 3.63
N GLY A 64 0.26 11.77 3.11
CA GLY A 64 1.59 12.23 3.52
C GLY A 64 1.66 12.65 5.00
N GLU A 65 0.58 13.24 5.55
CA GLU A 65 0.51 13.54 6.99
C GLU A 65 0.35 12.28 7.82
N LYS A 66 -0.47 11.32 7.36
CA LYS A 66 -0.65 10.03 8.03
C LYS A 66 0.67 9.27 8.13
N MET A 67 1.42 9.21 7.03
CA MET A 67 2.75 8.59 6.98
C MET A 67 3.74 9.31 7.89
N GLU A 68 3.74 10.65 7.92
CA GLU A 68 4.64 11.42 8.79
C GLU A 68 4.39 11.12 10.27
N LYS A 69 3.12 11.03 10.70
CA LYS A 69 2.77 10.69 12.09
C LYS A 69 3.35 9.35 12.51
N VAL A 70 3.31 8.32 11.64
CA VAL A 70 3.91 7.00 11.91
C VAL A 70 5.43 7.06 11.86
N PHE A 71 6.00 7.77 10.89
CA PHE A 71 7.44 7.95 10.74
C PHE A 71 8.09 8.56 11.99
N GLN A 72 7.45 9.53 12.63
CA GLN A 72 7.95 10.20 13.83
C GLN A 72 7.95 9.33 15.10
N ARG A 73 7.23 8.20 15.11
CA ARG A 73 7.22 7.30 16.28
C ARG A 73 8.49 6.46 16.34
N LEU A 74 8.85 6.03 17.55
CA LEU A 74 10.00 5.16 17.80
C LEU A 74 9.57 3.71 17.97
N GLY A 75 10.53 2.79 17.84
CA GLY A 75 10.31 1.36 18.00
C GLY A 75 9.65 0.69 16.80
N LYS A 76 9.13 -0.52 17.03
CA LYS A 76 8.49 -1.35 16.01
C LYS A 76 7.26 -0.66 15.43
N LYS A 77 7.08 -0.77 14.11
CA LYS A 77 5.95 -0.21 13.37
C LYS A 77 5.44 -1.21 12.36
N TYR A 78 4.17 -1.07 12.01
CA TYR A 78 3.51 -1.92 11.04
C TYR A 78 2.85 -1.09 9.93
N LEU A 79 2.69 -1.71 8.77
CA LEU A 79 1.81 -1.22 7.71
C LEU A 79 0.71 -2.24 7.46
N ILE A 80 -0.52 -1.78 7.24
CA ILE A 80 -1.64 -2.60 6.84
C ILE A 80 -2.21 -2.03 5.54
N CYS A 81 -2.14 -2.83 4.49
CA CYS A 81 -2.89 -2.60 3.26
C CYS A 81 -4.31 -3.13 3.47
N ASN A 82 -5.29 -2.22 3.46
CA ASN A 82 -6.70 -2.55 3.61
C ASN A 82 -7.30 -2.91 2.24
N LEU A 83 -7.49 -4.20 1.99
CA LEU A 83 -8.18 -4.80 0.85
C LEU A 83 -9.54 -5.37 1.29
N VAL A 84 -10.28 -4.61 2.10
CA VAL A 84 -11.68 -4.87 2.43
C VAL A 84 -12.54 -3.89 1.65
N GLU A 85 -12.91 -4.33 0.45
CA GLU A 85 -13.80 -3.61 -0.44
C GLU A 85 -15.22 -4.13 -0.25
N ALA A 86 -15.89 -3.63 0.79
CA ALA A 86 -17.20 -4.12 1.19
C ALA A 86 -18.36 -3.16 0.87
N GLU A 87 -18.06 -1.93 0.47
CA GLU A 87 -19.08 -0.95 0.06
C GLU A 87 -19.78 -1.41 -1.23
N PRO A 88 -21.13 -1.53 -1.24
CA PRO A 88 -21.86 -1.94 -2.43
C PRO A 88 -21.54 -1.07 -3.64
N GLY A 89 -21.23 -1.71 -4.77
CA GLY A 89 -20.86 -1.02 -6.01
C GLY A 89 -19.38 -0.66 -6.15
N ASN A 90 -18.57 -0.83 -5.09
CA ASN A 90 -17.13 -0.65 -5.15
C ASN A 90 -16.43 -1.96 -5.55
N TYR A 91 -15.62 -1.91 -6.61
CA TYR A 91 -14.87 -3.07 -7.14
C TYR A 91 -13.49 -2.68 -7.70
N LYS A 92 -13.03 -1.46 -7.42
CA LYS A 92 -11.78 -0.88 -7.94
C LYS A 92 -10.54 -1.59 -7.38
N ASP A 93 -10.53 -1.94 -6.10
CA ASP A 93 -9.35 -2.41 -5.38
C ASP A 93 -9.07 -3.88 -5.69
N ARG A 94 -10.10 -4.73 -5.73
CA ARG A 94 -9.92 -6.13 -6.14
C ARG A 94 -9.43 -6.25 -7.59
N ILE A 95 -9.81 -5.31 -8.46
CA ILE A 95 -9.35 -5.29 -9.86
C ILE A 95 -7.88 -4.91 -9.95
N ILE A 96 -7.37 -4.01 -9.09
CA ILE A 96 -5.94 -3.70 -9.03
C ILE A 96 -5.14 -4.99 -8.75
N CYS A 97 -5.56 -5.79 -7.78
CA CYS A 97 -4.95 -7.08 -7.49
C CYS A 97 -5.05 -8.05 -8.68
N ASP A 98 -6.22 -8.13 -9.33
CA ASP A 98 -6.44 -9.02 -10.47
C ASP A 98 -5.61 -8.66 -11.72
N LYS A 99 -5.29 -7.38 -11.90
CA LYS A 99 -4.66 -6.88 -13.14
C LYS A 99 -3.18 -6.56 -12.98
N ASN A 100 -2.75 -6.06 -11.82
CA ASN A 100 -1.36 -5.67 -11.59
C ASN A 100 -0.99 -5.74 -10.09
N PRO A 101 -0.82 -6.96 -9.52
CA PRO A 101 -0.52 -7.14 -8.10
C PRO A 101 0.86 -6.60 -7.72
N HIS A 102 1.84 -6.61 -8.64
CA HIS A 102 3.18 -6.10 -8.37
C HIS A 102 3.24 -4.58 -8.24
N LEU A 103 2.35 -3.83 -8.92
CA LEU A 103 2.23 -2.38 -8.71
C LEU A 103 1.76 -2.05 -7.29
N LEU A 104 0.74 -2.76 -6.80
CA LEU A 104 0.31 -2.65 -5.40
C LEU A 104 1.45 -3.05 -4.45
N LEU A 105 2.12 -4.17 -4.71
CA LEU A 105 3.19 -4.68 -3.86
C LEU A 105 4.36 -3.70 -3.77
N GLU A 106 4.78 -3.10 -4.89
CA GLU A 106 5.80 -2.06 -4.91
C GLU A 106 5.38 -0.84 -4.06
N GLY A 107 4.12 -0.42 -4.15
CA GLY A 107 3.55 0.63 -3.31
C GLY A 107 3.59 0.30 -1.82
N ILE A 108 3.21 -0.92 -1.43
CA ILE A 108 3.28 -1.41 -0.05
C ILE A 108 4.73 -1.37 0.45
N ILE A 109 5.68 -1.91 -0.33
CA ILE A 109 7.09 -1.99 0.06
C ILE A 109 7.66 -0.58 0.29
N ILE A 110 7.50 0.33 -0.67
CA ILE A 110 8.01 1.71 -0.54
C ILE A 110 7.40 2.40 0.67
N SER A 111 6.10 2.26 0.88
CA SER A 111 5.40 2.90 2.00
C SER A 111 5.86 2.37 3.35
N ALA A 112 5.97 1.06 3.48
CA ALA A 112 6.43 0.40 4.71
C ALA A 112 7.86 0.84 5.06
N LEU A 113 8.77 0.80 4.08
CA LEU A 113 10.16 1.23 4.28
C LEU A 113 10.26 2.73 4.59
N ALA A 114 9.40 3.56 3.98
CA ALA A 114 9.39 5.00 4.21
C ALA A 114 8.93 5.37 5.64
N VAL A 115 8.00 4.63 6.23
CA VAL A 115 7.59 4.86 7.63
C VAL A 115 8.46 4.12 8.64
N GLY A 116 9.32 3.21 8.19
CA GLY A 116 10.17 2.36 9.03
C GLY A 116 9.41 1.17 9.63
N ALA A 117 8.44 0.61 8.91
CA ALA A 117 7.76 -0.61 9.30
C ALA A 117 8.63 -1.84 9.02
N GLU A 118 8.73 -2.73 10.00
CA GLU A 118 9.49 -3.99 9.89
C GLU A 118 8.66 -5.08 9.19
N LYS A 119 7.34 -4.96 9.29
CA LYS A 119 6.38 -5.90 8.71
C LYS A 119 5.17 -5.17 8.17
N ALA A 120 4.70 -5.60 7.02
CA ALA A 120 3.48 -5.15 6.40
C ALA A 120 2.48 -6.31 6.28
N TYR A 121 1.21 -6.01 6.45
CA TYR A 121 0.12 -6.95 6.30
C TYR A 121 -0.76 -6.53 5.15
N VAL A 122 -1.23 -7.49 4.36
CA VAL A 122 -2.36 -7.27 3.44
C VAL A 122 -3.58 -7.91 4.08
N TYR A 123 -4.45 -7.08 4.65
CA TYR A 123 -5.72 -7.56 5.18
C TYR A 123 -6.69 -7.70 4.02
N ILE A 124 -7.10 -8.93 3.74
CA ILE A 124 -7.98 -9.25 2.62
C ILE A 124 -9.32 -9.76 3.14
N ASN A 125 -10.42 -9.32 2.50
CA ASN A 125 -11.75 -9.84 2.79
C ASN A 125 -11.79 -11.37 2.59
N GLY A 126 -12.46 -12.09 3.50
CA GLY A 126 -12.58 -13.56 3.48
C GLY A 126 -13.24 -14.17 2.22
N GLY A 127 -13.93 -13.37 1.40
CA GLY A 127 -14.45 -13.81 0.10
C GLY A 127 -13.41 -13.82 -1.02
N TYR A 128 -12.29 -13.11 -0.87
CA TYR A 128 -11.37 -12.79 -1.96
C TYR A 128 -10.27 -13.85 -2.17
N LYS A 129 -10.67 -15.11 -2.32
CA LYS A 129 -9.76 -16.26 -2.49
C LYS A 129 -8.85 -16.12 -3.72
N LYS A 130 -9.39 -15.60 -4.83
CA LYS A 130 -8.63 -15.36 -6.06
C LYS A 130 -7.54 -14.33 -5.85
N GLN A 131 -7.86 -13.19 -5.23
CA GLN A 131 -6.91 -12.12 -4.97
C GLN A 131 -5.83 -12.58 -3.98
N LYS A 132 -6.20 -13.38 -2.97
CA LYS A 132 -5.22 -14.05 -2.10
C LYS A 132 -4.21 -14.86 -2.92
N PHE A 133 -4.70 -15.76 -3.78
CA PHE A 133 -3.83 -16.59 -4.62
C PHE A 133 -2.88 -15.75 -5.49
N ILE A 134 -3.40 -14.71 -6.15
CA ILE A 134 -2.59 -13.84 -7.01
C ILE A 134 -1.51 -13.11 -6.19
N LEU A 135 -1.87 -12.57 -5.03
CA LEU A 135 -0.94 -11.87 -4.15
C LEU A 135 0.12 -12.81 -3.56
N ASP A 136 -0.24 -14.04 -3.18
CA ASP A 136 0.72 -15.05 -2.73
C ASP A 136 1.79 -15.32 -3.80
N GLN A 137 1.37 -15.45 -5.07
CA GLN A 137 2.33 -15.62 -6.18
C GLN A 137 3.21 -14.39 -6.37
N ALA A 138 2.64 -13.18 -6.30
CA ALA A 138 3.41 -11.94 -6.46
C ALA A 138 4.42 -11.75 -5.33
N ILE A 139 4.03 -12.03 -4.08
CA ILE A 139 4.91 -11.98 -2.90
C ILE A 139 6.06 -12.97 -3.08
N LYS A 140 5.76 -14.23 -3.42
CA LYS A 140 6.79 -15.26 -3.67
C LYS A 140 7.80 -14.83 -4.73
N GLN A 141 7.33 -14.27 -5.85
CA GLN A 141 8.19 -13.79 -6.93
C GLN A 141 9.05 -12.58 -6.51
N ALA A 142 8.48 -11.65 -5.72
CA ALA A 142 9.23 -10.51 -5.19
C ALA A 142 10.35 -10.95 -4.23
N TYR A 143 10.11 -11.97 -3.40
CA TYR A 143 11.16 -12.59 -2.58
C TYR A 143 12.27 -13.21 -3.44
N GLN A 144 11.90 -14.00 -4.46
CA GLN A 144 12.86 -14.65 -5.36
C GLN A 144 13.75 -13.66 -6.12
N LYS A 145 13.22 -12.48 -6.47
CA LYS A 145 13.95 -11.41 -7.19
C LYS A 145 14.59 -10.38 -6.25
N ASN A 146 14.60 -10.62 -4.93
CA ASN A 146 15.19 -9.74 -3.91
C ASN A 146 14.55 -8.32 -3.83
N PHE A 147 13.29 -8.19 -4.24
CA PHE A 147 12.49 -6.97 -4.03
C PHE A 147 11.81 -6.92 -2.65
N LEU A 148 11.76 -8.07 -1.96
CA LEU A 148 11.15 -8.24 -0.65
C LEU A 148 11.99 -9.22 0.18
N GLY A 149 11.92 -9.12 1.52
CA GLY A 149 12.67 -9.96 2.44
C GLY A 149 13.84 -9.24 3.09
N LYS A 150 14.97 -9.95 3.26
CA LYS A 150 16.18 -9.41 3.89
C LYS A 150 17.11 -8.77 2.87
N LYS A 151 17.76 -7.67 3.25
CA LYS A 151 18.70 -6.90 2.43
C LYS A 151 18.15 -6.64 1.02
N ILE A 152 16.96 -6.04 0.96
CA ILE A 152 16.23 -5.77 -0.30
C ILE A 152 17.14 -4.99 -1.24
N LEU A 153 17.30 -5.47 -2.47
CA LEU A 153 18.22 -4.95 -3.48
C LEU A 153 19.66 -4.75 -2.94
N ASN A 154 20.13 -5.67 -2.11
CA ASN A 154 21.41 -5.61 -1.39
C ASN A 154 21.60 -4.38 -0.49
N SER A 155 20.50 -3.77 -0.04
CA SER A 155 20.53 -2.61 0.85
C SER A 155 20.47 -2.98 2.33
N GLN A 156 20.39 -1.96 3.19
CA GLN A 156 20.14 -2.12 4.63
C GLN A 156 18.68 -2.48 4.98
N TYR A 157 17.75 -2.35 4.03
CA TYR A 157 16.33 -2.50 4.29
C TYR A 157 15.90 -3.96 4.33
N ASN A 158 15.04 -4.27 5.30
CA ASN A 158 14.35 -5.54 5.43
C ASN A 158 12.85 -5.28 5.53
N LEU A 159 12.04 -6.14 4.94
CA LEU A 159 10.59 -6.10 5.08
C LEU A 159 10.01 -7.50 4.91
N GLU A 160 9.10 -7.87 5.80
CA GLU A 160 8.23 -9.03 5.63
C GLU A 160 6.83 -8.58 5.23
N ILE A 161 6.20 -9.31 4.32
CA ILE A 161 4.79 -9.11 3.97
C ILE A 161 4.04 -10.40 4.21
N GLU A 162 2.91 -10.29 4.92
CA GLU A 162 2.01 -11.41 5.20
C GLU A 162 0.59 -11.05 4.77
N ILE A 163 -0.13 -12.01 4.20
CA ILE A 163 -1.55 -11.85 3.90
C ILE A 163 -2.36 -12.32 5.12
N PHE A 164 -3.15 -11.43 5.69
CA PHE A 164 -4.11 -11.75 6.74
C PHE A 164 -5.50 -11.95 6.12
N PHE A 165 -6.00 -13.19 6.15
CA PHE A 165 -7.31 -13.53 5.61
C PHE A 165 -8.39 -13.23 6.64
N GLY A 166 -9.11 -12.13 6.44
CA GLY A 166 -10.12 -11.62 7.37
C GLY A 166 -11.46 -12.33 7.29
N ALA A 167 -12.39 -11.87 8.13
CA ALA A 167 -13.80 -12.24 8.01
C ALA A 167 -14.43 -11.61 6.75
N ASN A 168 -15.45 -12.26 6.18
CA ASN A 168 -16.23 -11.67 5.10
C ASN A 168 -17.29 -10.71 5.69
N ASP A 169 -16.84 -9.63 6.32
CA ASP A 169 -17.68 -8.67 7.03
C ASP A 169 -17.36 -7.24 6.58
N TYR A 170 -18.41 -6.44 6.39
CA TYR A 170 -18.34 -5.05 5.97
C TYR A 170 -17.59 -4.17 6.96
N ILE A 171 -17.85 -4.37 8.26
CA ILE A 171 -17.29 -3.53 9.31
C ILE A 171 -15.76 -3.60 9.36
N CYS A 172 -15.18 -4.70 8.88
CA CYS A 172 -13.74 -4.89 8.81
C CYS A 172 -13.04 -4.00 7.78
N GLY A 173 -13.79 -3.21 6.99
CA GLY A 173 -13.22 -2.13 6.19
C GLY A 173 -12.85 -0.90 7.00
N GLU A 174 -13.42 -0.71 8.20
CA GLU A 174 -13.06 0.38 9.09
C GLU A 174 -11.69 0.12 9.73
N GLU A 175 -10.84 1.14 9.75
CA GLU A 175 -9.43 1.03 10.14
C GLU A 175 -9.20 0.42 11.53
N THR A 176 -9.98 0.82 12.53
CA THR A 176 -9.83 0.32 13.90
C THR A 176 -10.47 -1.04 14.12
N ALA A 177 -11.60 -1.33 13.46
CA ALA A 177 -12.25 -2.63 13.45
C ALA A 177 -11.36 -3.70 12.80
N LEU A 178 -10.71 -3.35 11.68
CA LEU A 178 -9.72 -4.17 11.00
C LEU A 178 -8.59 -4.58 11.96
N ILE A 179 -7.99 -3.60 12.65
CA ILE A 179 -6.92 -3.87 13.62
C ILE A 179 -7.44 -4.80 14.74
N ASN A 180 -8.66 -4.56 15.23
CA ASN A 180 -9.25 -5.39 16.28
C ASN A 180 -9.43 -6.84 15.83
N SER A 181 -9.88 -7.04 14.58
CA SER A 181 -10.00 -8.35 13.94
C SER A 181 -8.64 -9.05 13.81
N MET A 182 -7.58 -8.32 13.42
CA MET A 182 -6.22 -8.88 13.35
C MET A 182 -5.66 -9.32 14.70
N GLU A 183 -6.12 -8.68 15.79
CA GLU A 183 -5.74 -9.03 17.16
C GLU A 183 -6.56 -10.21 17.72
N GLY A 184 -7.43 -10.82 16.91
CA GLY A 184 -8.28 -11.96 17.30
C GLY A 184 -9.57 -11.57 18.03
N ASN A 185 -9.87 -10.27 18.12
CA ASN A 185 -11.10 -9.79 18.73
C ASN A 185 -12.23 -9.69 17.68
N ARG A 186 -13.44 -9.36 18.14
CA ARG A 186 -14.55 -9.00 17.26
C ARG A 186 -14.21 -7.78 16.42
N CYS A 187 -14.74 -7.74 15.21
CA CYS A 187 -14.50 -6.68 14.24
C CYS A 187 -15.31 -5.41 14.58
N GLU A 188 -15.06 -4.85 15.75
CA GLU A 188 -15.76 -3.67 16.28
C GLU A 188 -14.81 -2.47 16.27
N PRO A 189 -15.24 -1.30 15.75
CA PRO A 189 -14.44 -0.08 15.78
C PRO A 189 -14.06 0.32 17.20
N LYS A 190 -12.85 0.84 17.38
CA LYS A 190 -12.39 1.43 18.64
C LYS A 190 -12.56 2.95 18.59
N ILE A 191 -13.03 3.52 19.69
CA ILE A 191 -13.10 4.98 19.85
C ILE A 191 -11.68 5.55 19.81
N ARG A 192 -11.51 6.66 19.09
CA ARG A 192 -10.26 7.43 19.03
C ARG A 192 -10.42 8.65 19.93
N PRO A 193 -9.35 9.13 20.62
CA PRO A 193 -7.99 8.60 20.67
C PRO A 193 -7.81 7.36 21.58
N PRO A 194 -6.70 6.58 21.44
CA PRO A 194 -5.54 6.84 20.58
C PRO A 194 -5.79 6.51 19.10
N TYR A 195 -5.08 7.21 18.21
CA TYR A 195 -5.12 6.92 16.77
C TYR A 195 -4.20 5.74 16.42
N PRO A 196 -4.51 4.94 15.38
CA PRO A 196 -3.67 3.83 14.93
C PRO A 196 -2.22 4.23 14.62
N THR A 197 -2.01 5.47 14.15
CA THR A 197 -0.68 6.03 13.90
C THR A 197 0.18 6.17 15.15
N GLU A 198 -0.42 6.06 16.34
CA GLU A 198 0.24 6.14 17.65
C GLU A 198 0.22 4.78 18.34
N LYS A 199 -0.96 4.15 18.39
CA LYS A 199 -1.20 2.85 19.02
C LYS A 199 -2.22 2.06 18.18
N GLY A 200 -1.70 1.32 17.20
CA GLY A 200 -2.46 0.43 16.32
C GLY A 200 -2.22 -1.03 16.66
N LEU A 201 -1.89 -1.84 15.65
CA LEU A 201 -1.70 -3.28 15.75
C LEU A 201 -0.67 -3.66 16.83
N PHE A 202 -1.07 -4.51 17.76
CA PHE A 202 -0.27 -4.95 18.92
C PHE A 202 0.24 -3.77 19.77
N GLY A 203 -0.55 -2.70 19.82
CA GLY A 203 -0.20 -1.46 20.50
C GLY A 203 0.97 -0.69 19.88
N LYS A 204 1.34 -0.98 18.63
CA LYS A 204 2.45 -0.32 17.92
C LYS A 204 1.94 0.69 16.88
N PRO A 205 2.70 1.77 16.60
CA PRO A 205 2.38 2.70 15.52
C PRO A 205 2.13 1.95 14.21
N THR A 206 0.96 2.15 13.62
CA THR A 206 0.52 1.40 12.44
C THR A 206 0.01 2.36 11.38
N LEU A 207 0.53 2.22 10.16
CA LEU A 207 -0.02 2.88 8.97
C LEU A 207 -1.06 1.96 8.35
N VAL A 208 -2.32 2.36 8.33
CA VAL A 208 -3.36 1.67 7.56
C VAL A 208 -3.72 2.51 6.35
N ASP A 209 -3.61 1.94 5.15
CA ASP A 209 -3.96 2.61 3.91
C ASP A 209 -4.68 1.69 2.93
N ASN A 210 -5.57 2.28 2.14
CA ASN A 210 -6.32 1.59 1.10
C ASN A 210 -5.41 1.20 -0.09
N VAL A 211 -5.79 0.13 -0.78
CA VAL A 211 -5.12 -0.40 -1.98
C VAL A 211 -4.84 0.67 -3.02
N GLU A 212 -5.84 1.45 -3.42
CA GLU A 212 -5.66 2.49 -4.44
C GLU A 212 -4.68 3.59 -3.99
N THR A 213 -4.71 3.98 -2.71
CA THR A 213 -3.76 4.93 -2.14
C THR A 213 -2.32 4.44 -2.35
N LEU A 214 -2.03 3.21 -1.92
CA LEU A 214 -0.69 2.63 -2.00
C LEU A 214 -0.24 2.42 -3.45
N THR A 215 -1.16 2.05 -4.34
CA THR A 215 -0.90 1.81 -5.77
C THR A 215 -0.45 3.07 -6.52
N ASN A 216 -0.78 4.27 -6.02
CA ASN A 216 -0.32 5.53 -6.63
C ASN A 216 1.14 5.87 -6.27
N ILE A 217 1.68 5.31 -5.19
CA ILE A 217 3.00 5.71 -4.65
C ILE A 217 4.15 5.46 -5.61
N PRO A 218 4.27 4.30 -6.30
CA PRO A 218 5.36 4.08 -7.25
C PRO A 218 5.41 5.13 -8.37
N TRP A 219 4.24 5.57 -8.85
CA TRP A 219 4.17 6.62 -9.87
C TRP A 219 4.66 7.96 -9.34
N ILE A 220 4.23 8.34 -8.13
CA ILE A 220 4.67 9.59 -7.46
C ILE A 220 6.19 9.57 -7.28
N ILE A 221 6.77 8.46 -6.82
CA ILE A 221 8.21 8.36 -6.61
C ILE A 221 9.00 8.41 -7.90
N ASN A 222 8.50 7.83 -8.99
CA ASN A 222 9.15 7.93 -10.28
C ASN A 222 9.10 9.36 -10.86
N ASN A 223 7.96 10.04 -10.73
CA ASN A 223 7.64 11.24 -11.49
C ASN A 223 7.68 12.56 -10.70
N GLY A 224 7.74 12.48 -9.38
CA GLY A 224 7.63 13.64 -8.47
C GLY A 224 6.18 13.96 -8.10
N GLY A 225 5.99 14.46 -6.88
CA GLY A 225 4.68 14.80 -6.34
C GLY A 225 4.02 15.97 -7.07
N ASP A 226 4.78 16.98 -7.49
CA ASP A 226 4.23 18.14 -8.20
C ASP A 226 3.56 17.73 -9.53
N LYS A 227 4.15 16.76 -10.23
CA LYS A 227 3.57 16.22 -11.47
C LYS A 227 2.33 15.36 -11.20
N PHE A 228 2.25 14.68 -10.07
CA PHE A 228 1.03 13.98 -9.66
C PHE A 228 -0.09 14.99 -9.42
N ARG A 229 0.23 16.04 -8.65
CA ARG A 229 -0.70 17.09 -8.30
C ARG A 229 -1.25 17.80 -9.54
N SER A 230 -0.42 18.09 -10.55
CA SER A 230 -0.87 18.78 -11.76
C SER A 230 -1.83 17.97 -12.64
N ILE A 231 -1.86 16.64 -12.51
CA ILE A 231 -2.82 15.79 -13.23
C ILE A 231 -4.24 15.97 -12.69
N PHE A 232 -4.38 16.18 -11.38
CA PHE A 232 -5.67 16.23 -10.69
C PHE A 232 -6.07 17.62 -10.20
N SER A 233 -5.17 18.61 -10.32
CA SER A 233 -5.50 20.01 -10.09
C SER A 233 -5.97 20.59 -11.43
N SER A 234 -7.28 20.75 -11.58
CA SER A 234 -7.80 21.82 -12.44
C SER A 234 -7.20 23.14 -11.93
N GLY A 235 -6.81 24.04 -12.84
CA GLY A 235 -6.34 25.38 -12.49
C GLY A 235 -7.25 26.09 -11.49
#